data_AF-A0A495U0F8-F1
#
_entry.id   AF-A0A495U0F8-F1
#
_cell.length_a   1.000
_cell.length_b   1.000
_cell.length_c   1.000
_cell.angle_alpha   90.00
_cell.angle_beta   90.00
_cell.angle_gamma   90.00
#
_symmetry.space_group_name_H-M   'P 1'
#
loop_
_entity.id
_entity.type
_entity.pdbx_description
1 polymer ?
#
loop_
_entity_poly.entity_id
_entity_poly.type
_entity_poly.pdbx_seq_one_letter_code
_entity_poly.pdbx_strand_id
1 'polypeptide(L)'
;MLTLAELQSTLQIEYELQLEAMDEQTLRGLLADPIALNALVPAFLSFAEGRRIAEATLVQLLARKPSNAERGIPHDAEPIWAQWLKPFWMLPLFGARKGE
;
A
#
# COMPACT_ATOMS: atom_id res chain seq x y z
N MET A 1 -15.47 -14.04 20.87
CA MET A 1 -14.03 -13.84 21.18
C MET A 1 -13.29 -14.17 19.89
N LEU A 2 -12.56 -13.22 19.31
CA LEU A 2 -11.72 -13.52 18.14
C LEU A 2 -10.45 -14.21 18.61
N THR A 3 -10.09 -15.29 17.95
CA THR A 3 -8.85 -16.01 18.18
C THR A 3 -7.67 -15.29 17.51
N LEU A 4 -6.44 -15.55 17.97
CA LEU A 4 -5.23 -14.98 17.37
C LEU A 4 -5.13 -15.30 15.87
N ALA A 5 -5.53 -16.51 15.46
CA ALA A 5 -5.54 -16.94 14.07
C ALA A 5 -6.54 -16.14 13.22
N GLU A 6 -7.71 -15.79 13.77
CA GLU A 6 -8.68 -14.94 13.08
C GLU A 6 -8.19 -13.50 12.91
N LEU A 7 -7.47 -12.96 13.90
CA LEU A 7 -6.84 -11.65 13.77
C LEU A 7 -5.73 -11.65 12.71
N GLN A 8 -4.87 -12.67 12.71
CA GLN A 8 -3.82 -12.83 11.69
C GLN A 8 -4.42 -12.94 10.29
N SER A 9 -5.46 -13.76 10.13
CA SER A 9 -6.20 -13.90 8.87
C SER A 9 -6.80 -12.56 8.42
N THR A 10 -7.43 -11.82 9.34
CA THR A 10 -8.02 -10.51 9.03
C THR A 10 -6.97 -9.51 8.56
N LEU A 11 -5.83 -9.44 9.23
CA LEU A 11 -4.73 -8.53 8.86
C LEU A 11 -4.09 -8.92 7.52
N GLN A 12 -4.01 -10.21 7.20
CA GLN A 12 -3.55 -10.65 5.90
C GLN A 12 -4.53 -10.25 4.79
N ILE A 13 -5.83 -10.50 5.00
CA ILE A 13 -6.89 -10.13 4.04
C ILE A 13 -6.87 -8.62 3.82
N GLU A 14 -6.75 -7.83 4.90
CA GLU A 14 -6.66 -6.39 4.79
C GLU A 14 -5.44 -5.98 3.95
N TYR A 15 -4.26 -6.54 4.21
CA TYR A 15 -3.04 -6.30 3.43
C TYR A 15 -3.22 -6.61 1.94
N GLU A 16 -3.81 -7.75 1.59
CA GLU A 16 -4.08 -8.12 0.20
C GLU A 16 -5.05 -7.13 -0.49
N LEU A 17 -6.11 -6.73 0.21
CA LEU A 17 -7.08 -5.75 -0.30
C LEU A 17 -6.44 -4.35 -0.54
N GLN A 18 -5.49 -3.91 0.30
CA GLN A 18 -4.80 -2.64 0.06
C GLN A 18 -3.98 -2.71 -1.23
N LEU A 19 -3.24 -3.80 -1.42
CA LEU A 19 -2.42 -4.00 -2.62
C LEU A 19 -3.29 -4.06 -3.89
N GLU A 20 -4.46 -4.70 -3.82
CA GLU A 20 -5.41 -4.75 -4.94
C GLU A 20 -6.05 -3.39 -5.25
N ALA A 21 -6.24 -2.55 -4.22
CA ALA A 21 -6.77 -1.20 -4.39
C ALA A 21 -5.74 -0.21 -4.95
N MET A 22 -4.44 -0.53 -4.90
CA MET A 22 -3.39 0.29 -5.48
C MET A 22 -3.36 0.16 -7.01
N ASP A 23 -2.98 1.25 -7.68
CA ASP A 23 -2.70 1.21 -9.10
C ASP A 23 -1.34 0.54 -9.41
N GLU A 24 -1.16 0.11 -10.65
CA GLU A 24 0.04 -0.56 -11.15
C GLU A 24 1.34 0.23 -10.87
N GLN A 25 1.30 1.57 -10.99
CA GLN A 25 2.48 2.41 -10.84
C GLN A 25 2.85 2.58 -9.36
N THR A 26 1.85 2.77 -8.50
CA THR A 26 2.03 2.82 -7.05
C THR A 26 2.59 1.50 -6.53
N LEU A 27 2.04 0.37 -6.97
CA LEU A 27 2.50 -0.96 -6.54
C LEU A 27 3.94 -1.27 -7.01
N ARG A 28 4.31 -0.83 -8.23
CA ARG A 28 5.71 -0.89 -8.69
C ARG A 28 6.64 0.00 -7.87
N GLY A 29 6.21 1.21 -7.54
CA GLY A 29 6.96 2.12 -6.66
C GLY A 29 7.19 1.49 -5.29
N LEU A 30 6.17 0.85 -4.73
CA LEU A 30 6.25 0.14 -3.46
C LEU A 30 7.21 -1.05 -3.52
N LEU A 31 7.18 -1.84 -4.59
CA LEU A 31 8.12 -2.96 -4.77
C LEU A 31 9.57 -2.52 -5.00
N ALA A 32 9.78 -1.29 -5.49
CA ALA A 32 11.10 -0.69 -5.65
C ALA A 32 11.66 -0.10 -4.34
N ASP A 33 10.80 0.20 -3.36
CA ASP A 33 11.18 0.71 -2.05
C ASP A 33 10.92 -0.33 -0.94
N PRO A 34 11.96 -1.10 -0.51
CA PRO A 34 11.80 -2.12 0.50
C PRO A 34 11.42 -1.57 1.88
N ILE A 35 11.72 -0.30 2.17
CA ILE A 35 11.38 0.33 3.46
C ILE A 35 9.87 0.64 3.48
N ALA A 36 9.36 1.25 2.41
CA ALA A 36 7.94 1.53 2.27
C ALA A 36 7.09 0.26 2.26
N LEU A 37 7.56 -0.78 1.56
CA LEU A 37 6.89 -2.09 1.55
C LEU A 37 6.88 -2.71 2.95
N ASN A 38 8.02 -2.75 3.64
CA ASN A 38 8.11 -3.35 4.97
C ASN A 38 7.22 -2.64 6.01
N ALA A 39 6.94 -1.35 5.84
CA ALA A 39 6.02 -0.61 6.70
C ALA A 39 4.56 -1.05 6.55
N LEU A 40 4.18 -1.62 5.39
CA LEU A 40 2.83 -2.10 5.11
C LEU A 40 2.64 -3.59 5.42
N VAL A 41 3.74 -4.38 5.40
CA VAL A 41 3.66 -5.82 5.66
C VAL A 41 3.19 -6.07 7.11
N PRO A 42 2.15 -6.90 7.33
CA PRO A 42 1.72 -7.30 8.66
C PRO A 42 2.87 -7.90 9.47
N ALA A 43 2.99 -7.52 10.74
CA ALA A 43 4.15 -7.89 11.58
C ALA A 43 4.36 -9.40 11.80
N PHE A 44 3.33 -10.22 11.60
CA PHE A 44 3.44 -11.68 11.68
C PHE A 44 3.91 -12.34 10.37
N LEU A 45 3.89 -11.60 9.26
CA LEU A 45 4.43 -12.03 7.98
C LEU A 45 5.90 -11.65 7.86
N SER A 46 6.68 -12.51 7.22
CA SER A 46 8.05 -12.15 6.83
C SER A 46 8.02 -11.11 5.70
N PHE A 47 9.02 -10.25 5.63
CA PHE A 47 9.16 -9.29 4.53
C PHE A 47 9.14 -10.00 3.15
N ALA A 48 9.77 -11.17 3.06
CA ALA A 48 9.77 -11.97 1.84
C ALA A 48 8.36 -12.45 1.44
N GLU A 49 7.53 -12.81 2.42
CA GLU A 49 6.13 -13.18 2.19
C GLU A 49 5.30 -11.98 1.74
N GLY A 50 5.39 -10.87 2.47
CA GLY A 50 4.69 -9.64 2.13
C GLY A 50 5.06 -9.14 0.72
N ARG A 51 6.34 -9.23 0.35
CA ARG A 51 6.82 -8.93 -1.00
C ARG A 51 6.27 -9.86 -2.05
N ARG A 52 6.26 -11.18 -1.82
CA ARG A 52 5.68 -12.15 -2.76
C ARG A 52 4.20 -11.89 -3.01
N ILE A 53 3.45 -11.53 -1.98
CA ILE A 53 2.04 -11.17 -2.09
C ILE A 53 1.89 -9.91 -2.97
N ALA A 54 2.67 -8.85 -2.71
CA ALA A 54 2.66 -7.63 -3.51
C ALA A 54 3.06 -7.88 -4.99
N GLU A 55 4.07 -8.72 -5.25
CA GLU A 55 4.46 -9.13 -6.60
C GLU A 55 3.34 -9.92 -7.30
N ALA A 56 2.70 -10.86 -6.59
CA ALA A 56 1.57 -11.62 -7.12
C ALA A 56 0.39 -10.71 -7.47
N THR A 57 0.08 -9.72 -6.63
CA THR A 57 -0.97 -8.73 -6.89
C THR A 57 -0.64 -7.88 -8.13
N LEU A 58 0.62 -7.47 -8.31
CA LEU A 58 1.04 -6.76 -9.51
C LEU A 58 0.84 -7.61 -10.77
N VAL A 59 1.20 -8.89 -10.72
CA VAL A 59 0.98 -9.82 -11.84
C VAL A 59 -0.52 -9.96 -12.14
N GLN A 60 -1.36 -10.04 -11.10
CA GLN A 60 -2.81 -10.10 -11.29
C GLN A 60 -3.39 -8.81 -11.87
N LEU A 61 -2.95 -7.63 -11.42
CA LEU A 61 -3.37 -6.35 -12.00
C LEU A 61 -2.98 -6.24 -13.47
N LEU A 62 -1.77 -6.67 -13.82
CA LEU A 62 -1.30 -6.72 -15.21
C LEU A 62 -2.08 -7.72 -16.06
N ALA A 63 -2.44 -8.88 -15.50
CA ALA A 63 -3.27 -9.88 -16.17
C ALA A 63 -4.73 -9.42 -16.34
N ARG A 64 -5.23 -8.59 -15.42
CA ARG A 64 -6.58 -7.99 -15.49
C ARG A 64 -6.66 -6.83 -16.49
N LYS A 65 -5.55 -6.32 -17.05
CA LYS A 65 -5.56 -5.34 -18.14
C LYS A 65 -6.04 -6.06 -19.42
N PRO A 66 -7.29 -5.84 -19.90
CA PRO A 66 -7.60 -6.29 -21.24
C PRO A 66 -6.77 -5.43 -22.20
N SER A 67 -6.11 -6.05 -23.17
CA SER A 67 -5.39 -5.34 -24.25
C SER A 67 -6.29 -4.45 -25.13
N ASN A 68 -7.52 -4.10 -24.71
CA ASN A 68 -8.44 -3.28 -25.46
C ASN A 68 -9.55 -2.67 -24.58
N ALA A 69 -9.79 -1.38 -24.77
CA ALA A 69 -11.06 -0.66 -24.61
C ALA A 69 -11.75 -0.54 -23.22
N GLU A 70 -12.01 0.73 -22.88
CA GLU A 70 -13.22 1.28 -22.26
C GLU A 70 -13.34 1.46 -20.73
N ARG A 71 -13.65 2.73 -20.38
CA ARG A 71 -14.32 3.28 -19.17
C ARG A 71 -13.44 3.42 -17.92
N GLY A 72 -13.20 4.62 -17.40
CA GLY A 72 -14.16 5.71 -17.21
C GLY A 72 -14.77 5.61 -15.82
N ILE A 73 -14.00 5.91 -14.78
CA ILE A 73 -14.50 6.16 -13.42
C ILE A 73 -13.68 7.34 -12.85
N PRO A 74 -14.31 8.46 -12.46
CA PRO A 74 -13.62 9.56 -11.81
C PRO A 74 -13.21 9.14 -10.39
N HIS A 75 -11.92 8.99 -10.17
CA HIS A 75 -11.31 8.63 -8.89
C HIS A 75 -11.08 9.91 -8.06
N ASP A 76 -12.16 10.54 -7.60
CA ASP A 76 -12.14 11.76 -6.77
C ASP A 76 -12.48 11.47 -5.29
N ALA A 77 -12.27 10.23 -4.84
CA ALA A 77 -12.27 9.90 -3.43
C ALA A 77 -10.82 9.68 -3.02
N GLU A 78 -10.23 10.61 -2.27
CA GLU A 78 -8.92 10.38 -1.65
C GLU A 78 -8.95 9.03 -0.92
N PRO A 79 -8.14 8.05 -1.34
CA PRO A 79 -8.18 6.73 -0.75
C PRO A 79 -7.80 6.86 0.71
N ILE A 80 -8.58 6.23 1.60
CA ILE A 80 -8.38 6.25 3.05
C ILE A 80 -6.94 5.81 3.42
N TRP A 81 -6.29 5.02 2.55
CA TRP A 81 -4.88 4.65 2.56
C TRP A 81 -3.89 5.83 2.56
N ALA A 82 -4.20 6.93 1.87
CA ALA A 82 -3.37 8.14 1.85
C ALA A 82 -3.31 8.83 3.22
N GLN A 83 -4.26 8.53 4.12
CA GLN A 83 -4.29 9.05 5.49
C GLN A 83 -3.41 8.20 6.42
N TRP A 84 -3.18 6.92 6.11
CA TRP A 84 -2.27 6.04 6.87
C TRP A 84 -0.80 6.25 6.51
N LEU A 85 -0.48 6.67 5.28
CA LEU A 85 0.88 7.10 4.88
C LEU A 85 1.29 8.46 5.49
N LYS A 86 0.35 9.19 6.10
CA LYS A 86 0.56 10.48 6.76
C LYS A 86 0.60 10.33 8.28
N PRO A 87 1.68 9.80 8.87
CA PRO A 87 2.14 10.47 10.08
C PRO A 87 3.66 10.63 10.19
N PHE A 88 4.44 10.41 9.11
CA PHE A 88 5.91 10.56 9.20
C PHE A 88 6.52 11.69 8.35
N TRP A 89 5.83 12.16 7.30
CA TRP A 89 6.35 13.24 6.45
C TRP A 89 5.98 14.66 6.90
N MET A 90 5.04 14.81 7.84
CA MET A 90 4.75 16.08 8.52
C MET A 90 5.66 16.26 9.75
N LEU A 91 6.97 16.12 9.57
CA LEU A 91 7.92 16.80 10.42
C LEU A 91 8.09 18.20 9.83
N PRO A 92 7.72 19.29 10.52
CA PRO A 92 8.11 20.62 10.09
C PRO A 92 9.63 20.74 10.30
N LEU A 93 10.40 20.35 9.29
CA LEU A 93 11.79 20.76 9.11
C LEU A 93 11.78 22.25 8.69
N PHE A 94 11.42 23.13 9.63
CA PHE A 94 11.71 24.56 9.52
C PHE A 94 12.56 24.99 10.71
N GLY A 95 13.84 24.64 10.61
CA GLY A 95 14.90 25.41 11.24
C GLY A 95 15.20 26.67 10.42
N ALA A 96 15.20 27.81 11.12
CA ALA A 96 15.96 29.04 10.88
C ALA A 96 15.64 29.95 9.67
N ARG A 97 15.08 31.16 9.95
CA ARG A 97 15.62 32.45 9.46
C ARG A 97 15.09 33.69 10.22
N LYS A 98 15.94 34.25 11.09
CA LYS A 98 16.29 35.69 11.33
C LYS A 98 15.28 36.84 11.02
N GLY A 99 15.08 37.72 12.03
CA GLY A 99 14.50 39.08 11.98
C GLY A 99 13.18 39.16 12.77
N GLU A 100 12.97 39.95 13.81
CA GLU A 100 13.43 41.29 14.22
C GLU A 100 13.92 41.35 15.67
#